data_AF-A0A847YQN0-F1
#
_entry.id   AF-A0A847YQN0-F1
#
_cell.length_a   1.000
_cell.length_b   1.000
_cell.length_c   1.000
_cell.angle_alpha   90.00
_cell.angle_beta   90.00
_cell.angle_gamma   90.00
#
_symmetry.space_group_name_H-M   'P 1'
#
loop_
_entity.id
_entity.type
_entity.pdbx_description
1 polymer ?
#
loop_
_entity_poly.entity_id
_entity_poly.type
_entity_poly.pdbx_seq_one_letter_code
_entity_poly.pdbx_strand_id
1 'polypeptide(L)'
;MNTPAQFSEARRKFHATLLKDLLTINSKGIVSNADGSNRASIAIAGGIAELLKAETTAERMAGQTSGNQFEGICADFVRHTFLKLGHLRPGLWDVHQVT
;
A
#
# COMPACT_ATOMS: atom_id res chain seq x y z
N MET A 1 -6.84 28.60 4.27
CA MET A 1 -5.94 27.44 4.15
C MET A 1 -6.79 26.23 3.79
N ASN A 2 -6.47 25.52 2.71
CA ASN A 2 -7.25 24.37 2.27
C ASN A 2 -6.81 23.14 3.08
N THR A 3 -7.54 22.80 4.14
CA THR A 3 -7.22 21.62 4.97
C THR A 3 -7.36 20.37 4.10
N PRO A 4 -6.31 19.56 3.92
CA PRO A 4 -6.39 18.35 3.12
C PRO A 4 -7.47 17.41 3.66
N ALA A 5 -8.25 16.80 2.77
CA ALA A 5 -9.19 15.77 3.15
C ALA A 5 -8.44 14.61 3.84
N GLN A 6 -8.83 14.29 5.07
CA GLN A 6 -8.06 13.39 5.94
C GLN A 6 -7.85 11.99 5.33
N PHE A 7 -8.81 11.49 4.55
CA PHE A 7 -8.70 10.18 3.90
C PHE A 7 -7.76 10.21 2.69
N SER A 8 -7.67 11.35 1.99
CA SER A 8 -6.70 11.54 0.92
C SER A 8 -5.27 11.52 1.47
N GLU A 9 -5.06 12.16 2.63
CA GLU A 9 -3.78 12.10 3.33
C GLU A 9 -3.46 10.69 3.85
N ALA A 10 -4.42 9.98 4.44
CA ALA A 10 -4.23 8.60 4.87
C ALA A 10 -3.87 7.69 3.69
N ARG A 11 -4.53 7.85 2.53
CA ARG A 11 -4.21 7.12 1.29
C ARG A 11 -2.81 7.44 0.77
N ARG A 12 -2.38 8.71 0.84
CA ARG A 12 -1.02 9.11 0.47
C ARG A 12 0.01 8.43 1.38
N LYS A 13 -0.22 8.46 2.70
CA LYS A 13 0.66 7.81 3.68
C LYS A 13 0.72 6.29 3.46
N PHE A 14 -0.41 5.64 3.19
CA PHE A 14 -0.47 4.22 2.87
C PHE A 14 0.43 3.86 1.68
N HIS A 15 0.29 4.55 0.54
CA HIS A 15 1.15 4.31 -0.62
C HIS A 15 2.61 4.64 -0.33
N ALA A 16 2.90 5.74 0.38
CA ALA A 16 4.26 6.08 0.76
C ALA A 16 4.91 4.98 1.60
N THR A 17 4.17 4.30 2.48
CA THR A 17 4.68 3.14 3.23
C THR A 17 4.93 1.95 2.31
N LEU A 18 4.01 1.63 1.39
CA LEU A 18 4.20 0.55 0.42
C LEU A 18 5.44 0.75 -0.44
N LEU A 19 5.68 1.98 -0.90
CA LEU A 19 6.79 2.33 -1.79
C LEU A 19 8.17 2.18 -1.14
N LYS A 20 8.27 2.11 0.19
CA LYS A 20 9.58 1.96 0.84
C LYS A 20 10.18 0.58 0.61
N ASP A 21 9.39 -0.48 0.76
CA ASP A 21 9.92 -1.85 0.78
C ASP A 21 9.03 -2.90 0.07
N LEU A 22 7.74 -2.61 -0.17
CA LEU A 22 6.80 -3.59 -0.73
C LEU A 22 6.54 -3.43 -2.22
N LEU A 23 6.34 -2.19 -2.69
CA LEU A 23 6.11 -1.87 -4.09
C LEU A 23 7.44 -1.39 -4.70
N THR A 24 8.27 -2.35 -5.09
CA THR A 24 9.62 -2.11 -5.61
C THR A 24 9.69 -2.46 -7.09
N ILE A 25 10.67 -1.90 -7.79
CA ILE A 25 10.98 -2.22 -9.18
C ILE A 25 12.29 -3.01 -9.20
N ASN A 26 12.27 -4.20 -9.79
CA ASN A 26 13.49 -5.00 -9.90
C ASN A 26 14.40 -4.52 -11.05
N SER A 27 15.59 -5.12 -11.17
CA SER A 27 16.57 -4.81 -12.21
C SER A 27 16.07 -4.95 -13.66
N LYS A 28 14.97 -5.69 -13.87
CA LYS A 28 14.32 -5.89 -15.18
C LYS A 28 13.16 -4.92 -15.43
N GLY A 29 12.94 -3.96 -14.55
CA GLY A 29 11.81 -3.01 -14.64
C GLY A 29 10.46 -3.62 -14.27
N ILE A 30 10.43 -4.82 -13.67
CA ILE A 30 9.19 -5.49 -13.26
C ILE A 30 8.87 -5.09 -11.82
N VAL A 31 7.65 -4.58 -11.62
CA VAL A 31 7.15 -4.21 -10.29
C VAL A 31 6.85 -5.45 -9.45
N SER A 32 7.14 -5.40 -8.16
CA SER A 32 7.04 -6.53 -7.22
C SER A 32 5.66 -7.20 -7.12
N ASN A 33 4.59 -6.46 -7.40
CA ASN A 33 3.21 -6.95 -7.39
C ASN A 33 2.74 -7.49 -8.75
N ALA A 34 3.58 -7.45 -9.79
CA ALA A 34 3.28 -8.01 -11.10
C ALA A 34 3.56 -9.51 -11.17
N ASP A 35 2.79 -10.21 -11.98
CA ASP A 35 3.21 -11.51 -12.52
C ASP A 35 4.19 -11.26 -13.68
N GLY A 36 5.47 -11.55 -13.45
CA GLY A 36 6.56 -11.32 -14.42
C GLY A 36 6.48 -12.16 -15.70
N SER A 37 5.58 -13.14 -15.76
CA SER A 37 5.31 -13.91 -16.99
C SER A 37 4.14 -13.37 -17.81
N ASN A 38 3.39 -12.40 -17.26
CA ASN A 38 2.20 -11.84 -17.87
C ASN A 38 2.42 -10.38 -18.31
N ARG A 39 2.47 -10.17 -19.63
CA ARG A 39 2.69 -8.84 -20.24
C ARG A 39 1.68 -7.78 -19.78
N ALA A 40 0.41 -8.15 -19.64
CA ALA A 40 -0.62 -7.22 -19.19
C ALA A 40 -0.44 -6.86 -17.71
N SER A 41 -0.09 -7.85 -16.88
CA SER A 41 0.20 -7.61 -15.46
C SER A 41 1.38 -6.65 -15.27
N ILE A 42 2.47 -6.87 -16.03
CA ILE A 42 3.66 -5.98 -16.01
C ILE A 42 3.27 -4.56 -16.41
N ALA A 43 2.53 -4.39 -17.51
CA ALA A 43 2.15 -3.07 -18.02
C ALA A 43 1.27 -2.29 -17.04
N ILE A 44 0.26 -2.97 -16.45
CA ILE A 44 -0.64 -2.35 -15.48
C ILE A 44 0.12 -1.97 -14.20
N ALA A 45 0.93 -2.89 -13.66
CA ALA A 45 1.70 -2.63 -12.46
C ALA A 45 2.72 -1.49 -12.66
N GLY A 46 3.38 -1.45 -13.83
CA GLY A 46 4.28 -0.38 -14.22
C GLY A 46 3.59 0.99 -14.26
N GLY A 47 2.42 1.09 -14.91
CA GLY A 47 1.65 2.33 -14.94
C GLY A 47 1.18 2.80 -13.56
N ILE A 48 0.81 1.87 -12.67
CA ILE A 48 0.47 2.20 -11.28
C ILE A 48 1.70 2.73 -10.54
N ALA A 49 2.86 2.09 -10.69
CA ALA A 49 4.10 2.51 -10.05
C ALA A 49 4.55 3.90 -10.53
N GLU A 50 4.40 4.20 -11.83
CA GLU A 50 4.67 5.51 -12.41
C GLU A 50 3.75 6.60 -11.82
N LEU A 51 2.44 6.35 -11.76
CA LEU A 51 1.46 7.27 -11.15
C LEU A 51 1.72 7.52 -9.65
N LEU A 52 2.25 6.52 -8.96
CA LEU A 52 2.65 6.61 -7.56
C LEU A 52 4.06 7.19 -7.36
N LYS A 53 4.80 7.47 -8.45
CA LYS A 53 6.21 7.93 -8.43
C LYS A 53 7.12 6.99 -7.64
N ALA A 54 7.02 5.71 -7.93
CA ALA A 54 7.89 4.71 -7.32
C ALA A 54 9.33 4.85 -7.83
N GLU A 55 10.25 5.18 -6.94
CA GLU A 55 11.69 5.29 -7.25
C GLU A 55 12.50 4.14 -6.63
N THR A 56 11.88 3.35 -5.76
CA THR A 56 12.54 2.29 -5.00
C THR A 56 12.89 1.11 -5.90
N THR A 57 14.19 0.99 -6.16
CA THR A 57 14.76 -0.13 -6.91
C THR A 57 15.28 -1.18 -5.93
N ALA A 58 14.59 -2.31 -5.81
CA ALA A 58 14.97 -3.42 -4.95
C ALA A 58 14.37 -4.71 -5.48
N GLU A 59 15.06 -5.82 -5.26
CA GLU A 59 14.55 -7.15 -5.61
C GLU A 59 13.28 -7.48 -4.83
N ARG A 60 12.43 -8.29 -5.44
CA ARG A 60 11.13 -8.66 -4.85
C ARG A 60 11.36 -9.40 -3.53
N MET A 61 10.75 -8.89 -2.47
CA MET A 61 10.72 -9.56 -1.17
C MET A 61 10.01 -10.92 -1.28
N ALA A 62 10.40 -11.87 -0.42
CA ALA A 62 9.74 -13.17 -0.32
C ALA A 62 8.21 -13.00 -0.15
N GLY A 63 7.43 -13.85 -0.83
CA GLY A 63 5.97 -13.74 -0.88
C GLY A 63 5.31 -13.74 0.50
N GLN A 64 5.79 -14.57 1.43
CA GLN A 64 5.26 -14.62 2.79
C GLN A 64 5.55 -13.34 3.58
N THR A 65 6.79 -12.84 3.51
CA THR A 65 7.19 -11.61 4.20
C THR A 65 6.43 -10.40 3.65
N SER A 66 6.30 -10.30 2.32
CA SER A 66 5.56 -9.22 1.68
C SER A 66 4.06 -9.26 1.99
N GLY A 67 3.47 -10.47 2.06
CA GLY A 67 2.08 -10.65 2.49
C GLY A 67 1.84 -10.17 3.91
N ASN A 68 2.65 -10.64 4.87
CA ASN A 68 2.52 -10.25 6.27
C ASN A 68 2.69 -8.73 6.47
N GLN A 69 3.67 -8.13 5.81
CA GLN A 69 3.89 -6.68 5.90
C GLN A 69 2.74 -5.89 5.25
N PHE A 70 2.18 -6.38 4.14
CA PHE A 70 1.04 -5.74 3.47
C PHE A 70 -0.21 -5.76 4.34
N GLU A 71 -0.49 -6.87 5.01
CA GLU A 71 -1.60 -6.99 5.96
C GLU A 71 -1.47 -5.99 7.11
N GLY A 72 -0.29 -5.86 7.70
CA GLY A 72 -0.02 -4.87 8.75
C GLY A 72 -0.27 -3.44 8.28
N ILE A 73 0.19 -3.08 7.08
CA ILE A 73 0.00 -1.75 6.50
C ILE A 73 -1.50 -1.49 6.20
N CYS A 74 -2.24 -2.50 5.75
CA CYS A 74 -3.69 -2.41 5.56
C CYS A 74 -4.41 -2.21 6.89
N ALA A 75 -4.07 -2.98 7.92
CA ALA A 75 -4.66 -2.85 9.26
C ALA A 75 -4.42 -1.45 9.83
N ASP A 76 -3.21 -0.91 9.66
CA ASP A 76 -2.87 0.45 10.05
C ASP A 76 -3.70 1.49 9.31
N PHE A 77 -3.84 1.37 7.98
CA PHE A 77 -4.68 2.29 7.21
C PHE A 77 -6.12 2.28 7.70
N VAL A 78 -6.72 1.09 7.85
CA VAL A 78 -8.10 0.94 8.34
C VAL A 78 -8.25 1.53 9.73
N ARG A 79 -7.32 1.26 10.66
CA ARG A 79 -7.34 1.85 12.00
C ARG A 79 -7.33 3.38 11.96
N HIS A 80 -6.47 3.98 11.13
CA HIS A 80 -6.33 5.44 11.03
C HIS A 80 -7.52 6.13 10.35
N THR A 81 -8.25 5.44 9.47
CA THR A 81 -9.42 6.01 8.79
C THR A 81 -10.72 5.71 9.52
N PHE A 82 -10.96 4.46 9.89
CA PHE A 82 -12.24 3.99 10.40
C PHE A 82 -12.57 4.58 11.78
N LEU A 83 -11.60 4.68 12.68
CA LEU A 83 -11.82 5.22 14.03
C LEU A 83 -12.26 6.70 14.03
N LYS A 84 -12.03 7.42 12.94
CA LYS A 84 -12.49 8.81 12.77
C LYS A 84 -13.99 8.91 12.46
N LEU A 85 -14.61 7.81 12.03
CA LEU A 85 -16.02 7.74 11.68
C LEU A 85 -16.90 7.39 12.88
N GLY A 86 -16.43 7.58 14.13
CA GLY A 86 -17.20 7.25 15.32
C GLY A 86 -18.57 7.95 15.43
N HIS A 87 -18.72 9.12 14.80
CA HIS A 87 -20.00 9.83 14.70
C HIS A 87 -21.00 9.17 13.73
N LEU A 88 -20.50 8.43 12.73
CA LEU A 88 -21.32 7.66 11.77
C LEU A 88 -21.51 6.20 12.21
N ARG A 89 -20.47 5.61 12.82
CA ARG A 89 -20.47 4.24 13.34
C ARG A 89 -19.94 4.20 14.78
N PRO A 90 -20.78 4.54 15.77
CA PRO A 90 -20.40 4.52 17.17
C PRO A 90 -19.99 3.10 17.63
N GLY A 91 -19.05 3.04 18.57
CA GLY A 91 -18.55 1.81 19.18
C GLY A 91 -17.10 1.92 19.63
N LEU A 92 -16.70 1.04 20.56
CA LEU A 92 -15.30 0.83 20.93
C LEU A 92 -14.70 -0.17 19.95
N TRP A 93 -14.29 0.33 18.78
CA TRP A 93 -13.70 -0.48 17.72
C TRP A 93 -12.22 -0.68 17.96
N ASP A 94 -11.76 -1.91 17.76
CA ASP A 94 -10.36 -2.26 17.68
C ASP A 94 -10.06 -2.85 16.30
N VAL A 95 -8.89 -2.53 15.76
CA VAL A 95 -8.42 -3.01 14.46
C VAL A 95 -6.99 -3.48 14.68
N HIS A 96 -6.70 -4.73 14.39
CA HIS A 96 -5.36 -5.29 14.46
C HIS A 96 -5.19 -6.42 13.44
N GLN A 97 -3.95 -6.65 13.02
CA GLN A 97 -3.59 -7.85 12.28
C GLN A 97 -3.55 -9.03 13.26
N VAL A 98 -4.19 -10.15 12.91
CA VAL A 98 -4.13 -11.39 13.69
C VAL A 98 -3.09 -12.29 13.04
N THR A 99 -2.08 -12.68 13.82
CA THR A 99 -0.98 -13.57 13.40
C THR A 99 -1.20 -14.99 13.88
#